data_AF-A0A973SRP4-F1
#
_entry.id   AF-A0A973SRP4-F1
#
_cell.length_a   1.000
_cell.length_b   1.000
_cell.length_c   1.000
_cell.angle_alpha   90.00
_cell.angle_beta   90.00
_cell.angle_gamma   90.00
#
_symmetry.space_group_name_H-M   'P 1'
#
loop_
_entity.id
_entity.type
_entity.pdbx_description
1 polymer ?
#
loop_
_entity_poly.entity_id
_entity_poly.type
_entity_poly.pdbx_seq_one_letter_code
_entity_poly.pdbx_strand_id
1 'polypeptide(L)'
;PTLLRLGAAEATPRTVLEDPLTKAAVAQSLDSSDPEPVARAVLSLVDASGLVPGEAPWLAELALRAADGELYPAGELMLADGALAGLLDADSHLGVVAPELEAAYGSRVLAAAGVLDGFAVAHDSDVLLDPDDCDHDLDGEADWLDHVLDLLPDLDVPPVVAEFAAVRDLELVADWAGALALLTRPPLRAALHPLRVEGVEVPSYTAWWLANHPVLDGRKPLELRLPGADPLLQGLYTDAPAGLDEAALSMLGVRTTLADLLAGHGGPEELLDLMADDSIEVDRAQLRALWIALAAVDPARVQPPARVRAVLGGDIVVAAADDAVVVEAPDLLQLVTDRPLVLAPYDLAEALSELLDLPLAGELAAGEVTSQGEVRAVPPQVRSLLPAAPETYVEHEKLLVDGVACTWRFFEGAVHCTGVDGLARGLAWATGQWNDRLAVAALLRDPEAVPLLLAEADLS
;
A
#
# COMPACT_ATOMS: atom_id res chain seq x y z
N PRO A 1 35.03 -7.10 54.81
CA PRO A 1 33.95 -6.76 55.76
C PRO A 1 33.88 -5.26 56.14
N THR A 2 35.02 -4.60 56.40
CA THR A 2 35.08 -3.17 56.77
C THR A 2 34.83 -2.22 55.60
N LEU A 3 35.29 -2.58 54.40
CA LEU A 3 35.04 -1.83 53.15
C LEU A 3 33.57 -1.91 52.69
N LEU A 4 32.95 -3.10 52.76
CA LEU A 4 31.52 -3.29 52.47
C LEU A 4 30.61 -2.45 53.39
N ARG A 5 31.03 -2.18 54.63
CA ARG A 5 30.29 -1.33 55.58
C ARG A 5 30.50 0.18 55.36
N LEU A 6 31.46 0.55 54.51
CA LEU A 6 31.75 1.93 54.08
C LEU A 6 31.17 2.22 52.68
N GLY A 7 30.37 1.32 52.12
CA GLY A 7 29.73 1.48 50.81
C GLY A 7 30.50 0.88 49.62
N ALA A 8 31.62 0.17 49.85
CA ALA A 8 32.32 -0.52 48.76
C ALA A 8 31.52 -1.75 48.30
N ALA A 9 31.26 -1.90 47.00
CA ALA A 9 30.65 -3.09 46.42
C ALA A 9 31.69 -4.21 46.22
N GLU A 10 31.24 -5.46 46.16
CA GLU A 10 32.08 -6.60 45.75
C GLU A 10 32.37 -6.49 44.25
N ALA A 11 33.64 -6.40 43.86
CA ALA A 11 34.05 -6.23 42.47
C ALA A 11 33.92 -7.56 41.71
N THR A 12 32.73 -7.80 41.15
CA THR A 12 32.49 -8.84 40.14
C THR A 12 32.87 -8.31 38.76
N PRO A 13 33.15 -9.17 37.77
CA PRO A 13 33.41 -8.72 36.39
C PRO A 13 32.30 -7.80 35.85
N ARG A 14 31.04 -8.08 36.17
CA ARG A 14 29.88 -7.22 35.81
C ARG A 14 29.95 -5.84 36.47
N THR A 15 30.32 -5.75 37.75
CA THR A 15 30.43 -4.42 38.42
C THR A 15 31.59 -3.60 37.89
N VAL A 16 32.65 -4.22 37.39
CA VAL A 16 33.75 -3.52 36.72
C VAL A 16 33.33 -3.02 35.34
N LEU A 17 32.55 -3.80 34.58
CA LEU A 17 31.99 -3.36 33.30
C LEU A 17 31.02 -2.19 33.46
N GLU A 18 30.22 -2.17 34.53
CA GLU A 18 29.32 -1.05 34.83
C GLU A 18 30.01 0.21 35.38
N ASP A 19 31.31 0.15 35.66
CA ASP A 19 32.06 1.31 36.15
C ASP A 19 32.12 2.40 35.06
N PRO A 20 31.77 3.67 35.38
CA PRO A 20 31.84 4.78 34.43
C PRO A 20 33.21 4.97 33.78
N LEU A 21 34.31 4.63 34.48
CA LEU A 21 35.66 4.70 33.92
C LEU A 21 35.89 3.62 32.86
N THR A 22 35.31 2.43 33.04
CA THR A 22 35.37 1.37 32.02
C THR A 22 34.59 1.78 30.78
N LYS A 23 33.38 2.33 30.95
CA LYS A 23 32.56 2.86 29.84
C LYS A 23 33.29 3.97 29.07
N ALA A 24 33.89 4.91 29.78
CA ALA A 24 34.69 5.97 29.17
C ALA A 24 35.93 5.44 28.43
N ALA A 25 36.60 4.41 28.98
CA ALA A 25 37.75 3.79 28.33
C ALA A 25 37.38 3.05 27.04
N VAL A 26 36.20 2.42 27.00
CA VAL A 26 35.66 1.80 25.77
C VAL A 26 35.30 2.85 24.73
N ALA A 27 34.51 3.87 25.12
CA ALA A 27 34.10 4.94 24.21
C ALA A 27 35.28 5.73 23.59
N GLN A 28 36.41 5.83 24.30
CA GLN A 28 37.62 6.52 23.81
C GLN A 28 38.66 5.57 23.23
N SER A 29 38.35 4.27 23.12
CA SER A 29 39.35 3.27 22.75
C SER A 29 39.84 3.44 21.32
N LEU A 30 38.96 3.82 20.38
CA LEU A 30 39.35 4.01 18.97
C LEU A 30 40.38 5.14 18.77
N ASP A 31 40.23 6.22 19.53
CA ASP A 31 41.16 7.37 19.52
C ASP A 31 42.42 7.15 20.37
N SER A 32 42.52 6.02 21.09
CA SER A 32 43.66 5.70 21.93
C SER A 32 44.90 5.39 21.09
N SER A 33 46.07 5.86 21.54
CA SER A 33 47.35 5.48 20.92
C SER A 33 47.72 4.00 21.11
N ASP A 34 47.06 3.31 22.05
CA ASP A 34 47.24 1.88 22.32
C ASP A 34 45.92 1.28 22.83
N PRO A 35 44.99 0.87 21.94
CA PRO A 35 43.68 0.31 22.32
C PRO A 35 43.74 -1.13 22.82
N GLU A 36 44.76 -1.88 22.41
CA GLU A 36 44.90 -3.32 22.62
C GLU A 36 44.83 -3.75 24.11
N PRO A 37 45.44 -3.04 25.08
CA PRO A 37 45.29 -3.37 26.49
C PRO A 37 43.85 -3.23 27.01
N VAL A 38 43.10 -2.23 26.51
CA VAL A 38 41.69 -2.01 26.86
C VAL A 38 40.85 -3.13 26.28
N ALA A 39 40.99 -3.42 24.99
CA ALA A 39 40.30 -4.52 24.31
C ALA A 39 40.48 -5.85 25.05
N ARG A 40 41.74 -6.22 25.36
CA ARG A 40 42.04 -7.47 26.06
C ARG A 40 41.38 -7.53 27.44
N ALA A 41 41.44 -6.43 28.20
CA ALA A 41 40.86 -6.37 29.54
C ALA A 41 39.33 -6.47 29.50
N VAL A 42 38.69 -5.72 28.60
CA VAL A 42 37.24 -5.72 28.43
C VAL A 42 36.74 -7.08 27.94
N LEU A 43 37.35 -7.67 26.91
CA LEU A 43 36.97 -9.00 26.41
C LEU A 43 37.12 -10.09 27.49
N SER A 44 38.16 -10.02 28.33
CA SER A 44 38.30 -10.93 29.48
C SER A 44 37.20 -10.70 30.55
N LEU A 45 36.74 -9.47 30.75
CA LEU A 45 35.62 -9.18 31.63
C LEU A 45 34.29 -9.65 31.04
N VAL A 46 34.07 -9.51 29.74
CA VAL A 46 32.88 -10.01 29.02
C VAL A 46 32.81 -11.53 29.11
N ASP A 47 33.93 -12.24 28.90
CA ASP A 47 33.98 -13.69 29.05
C ASP A 47 33.66 -14.11 30.50
N ALA A 48 34.31 -13.48 31.48
CA ALA A 48 34.13 -13.81 32.89
C ALA A 48 32.76 -13.41 33.47
N SER A 49 32.08 -12.43 32.86
CA SER A 49 30.75 -11.96 33.28
C SER A 49 29.60 -12.79 32.71
N GLY A 50 29.88 -13.59 31.67
CA GLY A 50 28.88 -14.39 30.98
C GLY A 50 27.76 -13.55 30.37
N LEU A 51 28.07 -12.34 29.89
CA LEU A 51 27.12 -11.52 29.16
C LEU A 51 26.60 -12.26 27.93
N VAL A 52 25.32 -12.03 27.62
CA VAL A 52 24.73 -12.44 26.36
C VAL A 52 24.80 -11.29 25.35
N PRO A 53 24.86 -11.57 24.04
CA PRO A 53 24.78 -10.54 23.00
C PRO A 53 23.58 -9.61 23.22
N GLY A 54 23.81 -8.30 23.07
CA GLY A 54 22.81 -7.25 23.29
C GLY A 54 22.58 -6.82 24.74
N GLU A 55 23.11 -7.52 25.75
CA GLU A 55 22.92 -7.14 27.18
C GLU A 55 23.62 -5.81 27.53
N ALA A 56 24.69 -5.46 26.83
CA ALA A 56 25.47 -4.23 27.06
C ALA A 56 25.82 -3.55 25.71
N PRO A 57 24.87 -2.84 25.07
CA PRO A 57 25.05 -2.27 23.72
C PRO A 57 26.25 -1.33 23.59
N TRP A 58 26.57 -0.57 24.64
CA TRP A 58 27.72 0.35 24.68
C TRP A 58 29.08 -0.31 24.45
N LEU A 59 29.18 -1.65 24.55
CA LEU A 59 30.41 -2.38 24.23
C LEU A 59 30.74 -2.36 22.73
N ALA A 60 29.76 -2.07 21.87
CA ALA A 60 29.96 -1.95 20.43
C ALA A 60 31.01 -0.89 20.04
N GLU A 61 31.24 0.10 20.90
CA GLU A 61 32.28 1.15 20.72
C GLU A 61 33.72 0.65 20.97
N LEU A 62 33.90 -0.60 21.44
CA LEU A 62 35.21 -1.12 21.76
C LEU A 62 36.06 -1.28 20.49
N ALA A 63 37.17 -0.57 20.40
CA ALA A 63 38.11 -0.69 19.30
C ALA A 63 38.77 -2.08 19.30
N LEU A 64 38.50 -2.84 18.25
CA LEU A 64 39.03 -4.16 17.99
C LEU A 64 39.75 -4.16 16.65
N ARG A 65 40.71 -5.09 16.50
CA ARG A 65 41.44 -5.25 15.25
C ARG A 65 40.63 -6.11 14.28
N ALA A 66 40.58 -5.69 13.02
CA ALA A 66 40.03 -6.45 11.91
C ALA A 66 41.08 -7.37 11.25
N ALA A 67 40.63 -8.26 10.38
CA ALA A 67 41.46 -9.16 9.59
C ALA A 67 42.39 -8.44 8.60
N ASP A 68 42.06 -7.21 8.21
CA ASP A 68 42.91 -6.31 7.39
C ASP A 68 44.04 -5.65 8.21
N GLY A 69 43.98 -5.74 9.54
CA GLY A 69 44.95 -5.18 10.48
C GLY A 69 44.61 -3.77 10.98
N GLU A 70 43.57 -3.13 10.46
CA GLU A 70 43.07 -1.83 10.91
C GLU A 70 42.18 -1.98 12.16
N LEU A 71 41.81 -0.85 12.76
CA LEU A 71 41.00 -0.77 13.97
C LEU A 71 39.58 -0.31 13.62
N TYR A 72 38.60 -1.00 14.17
CA TYR A 72 37.17 -0.68 14.03
C TYR A 72 36.49 -0.76 15.39
N PRO A 73 35.41 -0.02 15.63
CA PRO A 73 34.45 -0.35 16.68
C PRO A 73 33.99 -1.80 16.56
N ALA A 74 33.77 -2.49 17.68
CA ALA A 74 33.28 -3.86 17.69
C ALA A 74 31.94 -3.99 16.95
N GLY A 75 31.07 -2.99 17.03
CA GLY A 75 29.79 -2.91 16.32
C GLY A 75 29.91 -2.79 14.80
N GLU A 76 31.10 -2.46 14.29
CA GLU A 76 31.41 -2.40 12.86
C GLU A 76 32.19 -3.62 12.38
N LEU A 77 32.35 -4.64 13.23
CA LEU A 77 33.02 -5.89 12.89
C LEU A 77 32.03 -7.04 12.81
N MET A 78 32.22 -7.91 11.83
CA MET A 78 31.49 -9.16 11.67
C MET A 78 32.33 -10.37 12.08
N LEU A 79 31.65 -11.42 12.56
CA LEU A 79 32.24 -12.75 12.66
C LEU A 79 32.42 -13.33 11.25
N ALA A 80 33.58 -13.93 10.97
CA ALA A 80 33.91 -14.44 9.64
C ALA A 80 32.94 -15.53 9.15
N ASP A 81 32.50 -16.40 10.05
CA ASP A 81 31.53 -17.47 9.79
C ASP A 81 30.10 -17.09 10.25
N GLY A 82 29.85 -15.81 10.56
CA GLY A 82 28.56 -15.30 11.01
C GLY A 82 27.51 -15.24 9.88
N ALA A 83 26.24 -15.14 10.27
CA ALA A 83 25.13 -15.11 9.30
C ALA A 83 25.13 -13.86 8.40
N LEU A 84 25.69 -12.74 8.89
CA LEU A 84 25.75 -11.47 8.15
C LEU A 84 26.86 -11.45 7.09
N ALA A 85 28.02 -12.06 7.37
CA ALA A 85 29.22 -11.95 6.53
C ALA A 85 29.03 -12.46 5.09
N GLY A 86 28.13 -13.43 4.89
CA GLY A 86 27.79 -13.94 3.56
C GLY A 86 26.73 -13.16 2.79
N LEU A 87 26.11 -12.16 3.43
CA LEU A 87 24.98 -11.41 2.87
C LEU A 87 25.35 -10.03 2.34
N LEU A 88 26.41 -9.43 2.87
CA LEU A 88 26.78 -8.05 2.55
C LEU A 88 27.68 -7.96 1.31
N ASP A 89 27.75 -6.76 0.75
CA ASP A 89 28.75 -6.44 -0.26
C ASP A 89 30.17 -6.61 0.31
N ALA A 90 31.07 -7.17 -0.50
CA ALA A 90 32.46 -7.38 -0.14
C ALA A 90 33.22 -6.05 0.07
N ASP A 91 32.73 -4.96 -0.53
CA ASP A 91 33.26 -3.61 -0.38
C ASP A 91 32.53 -2.79 0.70
N SER A 92 31.72 -3.43 1.56
CA SER A 92 31.06 -2.76 2.68
C SER A 92 32.07 -2.17 3.67
N HIS A 93 31.65 -1.13 4.41
CA HIS A 93 32.50 -0.48 5.40
C HIS A 93 32.70 -1.33 6.67
N LEU A 94 31.94 -2.40 6.83
CA LEU A 94 32.03 -3.33 7.96
C LEU A 94 33.23 -4.27 7.79
N GLY A 95 34.07 -4.33 8.82
CA GLY A 95 35.25 -5.20 8.84
C GLY A 95 34.90 -6.63 9.25
N VAL A 96 35.81 -7.57 9.02
CA VAL A 96 35.76 -8.91 9.64
C VAL A 96 36.74 -8.93 10.81
N VAL A 97 36.30 -9.43 11.98
CA VAL A 97 37.15 -9.47 13.18
C VAL A 97 38.44 -10.26 12.93
N ALA A 98 39.55 -9.83 13.55
CA ALA A 98 40.83 -10.52 13.42
C ALA A 98 40.73 -11.97 13.92
N PRO A 99 41.26 -12.96 13.17
CA PRO A 99 41.15 -14.38 13.52
C PRO A 99 41.84 -14.73 14.85
N GLU A 100 42.84 -13.95 15.28
CA GLU A 100 43.50 -14.13 16.57
C GLU A 100 42.56 -13.83 17.75
N LEU A 101 41.67 -12.84 17.61
CA LEU A 101 40.69 -12.51 18.64
C LEU A 101 39.63 -13.61 18.75
N GLU A 102 39.16 -14.11 17.62
CA GLU A 102 38.19 -15.22 17.59
C GLU A 102 38.80 -16.51 18.15
N ALA A 103 40.06 -16.82 17.85
CA ALA A 103 40.76 -17.96 18.44
C ALA A 103 40.97 -17.82 19.95
N ALA A 104 41.14 -16.59 20.46
CA ALA A 104 41.40 -16.34 21.87
C ALA A 104 40.14 -16.32 22.74
N TYR A 105 39.05 -15.73 22.25
CA TYR A 105 37.83 -15.45 23.04
C TYR A 105 36.60 -16.21 22.55
N GLY A 106 36.59 -16.67 21.29
CA GLY A 106 35.45 -17.33 20.66
C GLY A 106 34.33 -16.36 20.26
N SER A 107 33.51 -16.79 19.29
CA SER A 107 32.40 -16.01 18.72
C SER A 107 31.41 -15.49 19.76
N ARG A 108 31.07 -16.29 20.77
CA ARG A 108 30.13 -15.89 21.83
C ARG A 108 30.57 -14.64 22.58
N VAL A 109 31.86 -14.54 22.92
CA VAL A 109 32.40 -13.40 23.69
C VAL A 109 32.48 -12.17 22.80
N LEU A 110 32.92 -12.34 21.55
CA LEU A 110 32.96 -11.26 20.58
C LEU A 110 31.56 -10.71 20.29
N ALA A 111 30.56 -11.56 20.10
CA ALA A 111 29.17 -11.15 19.94
C ALA A 111 28.61 -10.45 21.19
N ALA A 112 28.98 -10.90 22.39
CA ALA A 112 28.62 -10.21 23.64
C ALA A 112 29.33 -8.85 23.80
N ALA A 113 30.45 -8.63 23.12
CA ALA A 113 31.15 -7.35 23.02
C ALA A 113 30.66 -6.46 21.87
N GLY A 114 29.71 -6.92 21.05
CA GLY A 114 29.12 -6.13 19.96
C GLY A 114 29.52 -6.54 18.55
N VAL A 115 30.43 -7.51 18.37
CA VAL A 115 30.77 -8.04 17.04
C VAL A 115 29.55 -8.73 16.42
N LEU A 116 29.24 -8.40 15.17
CA LEU A 116 28.03 -8.81 14.48
C LEU A 116 28.09 -10.30 14.08
N ASP A 117 27.15 -11.09 14.61
CA ASP A 117 26.85 -12.45 14.17
C ASP A 117 25.66 -12.49 13.17
N GLY A 118 24.89 -11.41 13.15
CA GLY A 118 23.72 -11.18 12.30
C GLY A 118 23.44 -9.69 12.22
N PHE A 119 22.29 -9.31 11.65
CA PHE A 119 21.86 -7.92 11.62
C PHE A 119 21.82 -7.31 13.04
N ALA A 120 22.43 -6.13 13.19
CA ALA A 120 22.24 -5.29 14.36
C ALA A 120 20.85 -4.65 14.34
N VAL A 121 20.31 -4.42 15.54
CA VAL A 121 19.04 -3.72 15.71
C VAL A 121 19.28 -2.50 16.58
N ALA A 122 19.00 -1.32 16.04
CA ALA A 122 18.90 -0.09 16.82
C ALA A 122 17.65 -0.19 17.70
N HIS A 123 17.85 0.00 19.00
CA HIS A 123 16.80 -0.05 20.01
C HIS A 123 16.86 1.20 20.85
N ASP A 124 15.72 1.88 20.97
CA ASP A 124 15.57 3.01 21.87
C ASP A 124 14.16 3.03 22.46
N SER A 125 14.00 3.73 23.58
CA SER A 125 12.76 3.83 24.33
C SER A 125 12.36 5.30 24.46
N ASP A 126 11.06 5.58 24.41
CA ASP A 126 10.53 6.95 24.48
C ASP A 126 11.12 7.87 23.39
N VAL A 127 11.24 7.36 22.16
CA VAL A 127 11.75 8.11 20.99
C VAL A 127 10.78 9.20 20.61
N LEU A 128 11.23 10.45 20.64
CA LEU A 128 10.50 11.60 20.14
C LEU A 128 10.64 11.63 18.60
N LEU A 129 9.53 11.56 17.87
CA LEU A 129 9.51 11.65 16.41
C LEU A 129 9.61 13.11 15.97
N ASP A 130 10.79 13.71 16.22
CA ASP A 130 11.15 15.07 15.84
C ASP A 130 12.39 15.03 14.94
N PRO A 131 12.40 15.73 13.78
CA PRO A 131 13.54 15.73 12.86
C PRO A 131 14.86 16.23 13.46
N ASP A 132 14.83 17.02 14.53
CA ASP A 132 16.02 17.54 15.20
C ASP A 132 16.57 16.57 16.27
N ASP A 133 15.75 15.66 16.81
CA ASP A 133 16.10 14.78 17.93
C ASP A 133 16.14 13.28 17.55
N CYS A 134 15.45 12.86 16.48
CA CYS A 134 15.40 11.46 16.03
C CYS A 134 16.56 11.17 15.07
N ASP A 135 17.66 10.66 15.62
CA ASP A 135 18.85 10.26 14.87
C ASP A 135 19.46 8.99 15.48
N HIS A 136 19.30 7.88 14.76
CA HIS A 136 19.87 6.58 15.08
C HIS A 136 20.93 6.16 14.05
N ASP A 137 21.39 7.07 13.18
CA ASP A 137 22.33 6.82 12.09
C ASP A 137 21.85 5.71 11.13
N LEU A 138 20.56 5.74 10.77
CA LEU A 138 19.93 4.77 9.87
C LEU A 138 19.78 5.36 8.45
N ASP A 139 19.97 4.52 7.42
CA ASP A 139 19.85 4.92 6.01
C ASP A 139 18.42 5.38 5.64
N GLY A 140 18.26 6.67 5.37
CA GLY A 140 16.94 7.24 5.02
C GLY A 140 16.00 7.40 6.21
N GLU A 141 16.53 7.49 7.45
CA GLU A 141 15.72 7.73 8.65
C GLU A 141 14.86 9.00 8.55
N ALA A 142 15.43 10.09 8.04
CA ALA A 142 14.70 11.34 7.86
C ALA A 142 13.50 11.18 6.92
N ASP A 143 13.66 10.44 5.82
CA ASP A 143 12.59 10.16 4.86
C ASP A 143 11.50 9.25 5.48
N TRP A 144 11.90 8.29 6.32
CA TRP A 144 10.95 7.48 7.09
C TRP A 144 10.16 8.32 8.08
N LEU A 145 10.84 9.22 8.80
CA LEU A 145 10.23 10.10 9.78
C LEU A 145 9.21 11.04 9.12
N ASP A 146 9.59 11.69 8.01
CA ASP A 146 8.69 12.52 7.21
C ASP A 146 7.46 11.72 6.76
N HIS A 147 7.68 10.51 6.24
CA HIS A 147 6.60 9.62 5.84
C HIS A 147 5.66 9.28 7.01
N VAL A 148 6.19 8.96 8.19
CA VAL A 148 5.37 8.67 9.38
C VAL A 148 4.58 9.89 9.81
N LEU A 149 5.19 11.08 9.82
CA LEU A 149 4.51 12.32 10.21
C LEU A 149 3.37 12.68 9.24
N ASP A 150 3.53 12.45 7.94
CA ASP A 150 2.49 12.65 6.92
C ASP A 150 1.26 11.74 7.12
N LEU A 151 1.44 10.58 7.78
CA LEU A 151 0.34 9.66 8.09
C LEU A 151 -0.47 10.07 9.33
N LEU A 152 0.07 10.94 10.16
CA LEU A 152 -0.52 11.34 11.43
C LEU A 152 -1.46 12.54 11.24
N PRO A 153 -2.47 12.69 12.12
CA PRO A 153 -3.22 13.95 12.17
C PRO A 153 -2.29 15.12 12.51
N ASP A 154 -2.72 16.36 12.25
CA ASP A 154 -1.99 17.54 12.72
C ASP A 154 -1.85 17.50 14.25
N LEU A 155 -0.61 17.45 14.74
CA LEU A 155 -0.27 17.42 16.16
C LEU A 155 0.41 18.73 16.59
N ASP A 156 0.09 19.21 17.79
CA ASP A 156 0.71 20.40 18.39
C ASP A 156 2.15 20.14 18.89
N VAL A 157 2.49 18.87 19.13
CA VAL A 157 3.79 18.42 19.63
C VAL A 157 4.23 17.15 18.91
N PRO A 158 5.54 16.92 18.74
CA PRO A 158 6.04 15.69 18.15
C PRO A 158 5.58 14.47 18.95
N PRO A 159 5.11 13.41 18.29
CA PRO A 159 4.63 12.20 18.95
C PRO A 159 5.80 11.36 19.49
N VAL A 160 5.49 10.44 20.42
CA VAL A 160 6.50 9.58 21.06
C VAL A 160 6.22 8.11 20.76
N VAL A 161 7.27 7.38 20.38
CA VAL A 161 7.26 5.91 20.25
C VAL A 161 7.88 5.32 21.52
N ALA A 162 7.09 4.56 22.28
CA ALA A 162 7.54 3.99 23.54
C ALA A 162 8.70 3.00 23.40
N GLU A 163 8.69 2.20 22.33
CA GLU A 163 9.71 1.19 22.02
C GLU A 163 9.99 1.23 20.53
N PHE A 164 11.22 1.60 20.17
CA PHE A 164 11.71 1.66 18.80
C PHE A 164 12.64 0.47 18.52
N ALA A 165 12.50 -0.11 17.32
CA ALA A 165 13.34 -1.19 16.85
C ALA A 165 13.53 -1.10 15.33
N ALA A 166 14.76 -0.95 14.89
CA ALA A 166 15.11 -0.81 13.48
C ALA A 166 16.33 -1.68 13.14
N VAL A 167 16.25 -2.45 12.06
CA VAL A 167 17.41 -3.17 11.54
C VAL A 167 18.34 -2.19 10.84
N ARG A 168 19.61 -2.19 11.23
CA ARG A 168 20.63 -1.34 10.63
C ARG A 168 21.23 -1.98 9.38
N ASP A 169 21.99 -1.19 8.64
CA ASP A 169 22.92 -1.66 7.60
C ASP A 169 22.23 -2.46 6.48
N LEU A 170 20.96 -2.14 6.19
CA LEU A 170 20.14 -2.80 5.17
C LEU A 170 20.65 -2.48 3.75
N GLU A 171 21.17 -1.28 3.56
CA GLU A 171 21.74 -0.78 2.31
C GLU A 171 23.02 -1.50 1.90
N LEU A 172 23.67 -2.21 2.84
CA LEU A 172 24.89 -2.98 2.58
C LEU A 172 24.62 -4.39 2.02
N VAL A 173 23.35 -4.83 1.99
CA VAL A 173 22.97 -6.19 1.62
C VAL A 173 23.11 -6.43 0.11
N ALA A 174 23.89 -7.45 -0.25
CA ALA A 174 24.04 -7.94 -1.61
C ALA A 174 23.12 -9.16 -1.90
N ASP A 175 22.92 -10.06 -0.93
CA ASP A 175 22.01 -11.22 -1.04
C ASP A 175 20.70 -11.00 -0.28
N TRP A 176 19.73 -10.37 -0.95
CA TRP A 176 18.41 -10.13 -0.37
C TRP A 176 17.60 -11.39 -0.08
N ALA A 177 17.79 -12.47 -0.85
CA ALA A 177 17.07 -13.73 -0.60
C ALA A 177 17.53 -14.34 0.74
N GLY A 178 18.83 -14.36 0.99
CA GLY A 178 19.42 -14.76 2.27
C GLY A 178 19.00 -13.83 3.42
N ALA A 179 19.05 -12.51 3.21
CA ALA A 179 18.69 -11.52 4.22
C ALA A 179 17.22 -11.63 4.66
N LEU A 180 16.28 -11.71 3.71
CA LEU A 180 14.86 -11.89 4.02
C LEU A 180 14.58 -13.17 4.80
N ALA A 181 15.33 -14.25 4.55
CA ALA A 181 15.20 -15.49 5.32
C ALA A 181 15.58 -15.32 6.81
N LEU A 182 16.47 -14.37 7.13
CA LEU A 182 16.81 -14.00 8.51
C LEU A 182 15.80 -12.99 9.09
N LEU A 183 15.51 -11.91 8.36
CA LEU A 183 14.64 -10.82 8.82
C LEU A 183 13.23 -11.27 9.18
N THR A 184 12.73 -12.30 8.50
CA THR A 184 11.37 -12.83 8.74
C THR A 184 11.28 -13.76 9.96
N ARG A 185 12.38 -14.05 10.65
CA ARG A 185 12.42 -14.92 11.84
C ARG A 185 12.62 -14.13 13.14
N PRO A 186 12.09 -14.59 14.29
CA PRO A 186 12.41 -14.00 15.58
C PRO A 186 13.93 -14.08 15.89
N PRO A 187 14.51 -13.07 16.55
CA PRO A 187 13.85 -11.86 17.05
C PRO A 187 13.66 -10.76 15.98
N LEU A 188 14.39 -10.80 14.87
CA LEU A 188 14.41 -9.73 13.84
C LEU A 188 13.02 -9.40 13.27
N ARG A 189 12.14 -10.40 13.17
CA ARG A 189 10.75 -10.19 12.73
C ARG A 189 10.03 -9.09 13.52
N ALA A 190 10.38 -8.88 14.80
CA ALA A 190 9.76 -7.85 15.62
C ALA A 190 9.95 -6.44 15.03
N ALA A 191 11.07 -6.18 14.35
CA ALA A 191 11.36 -4.90 13.72
C ALA A 191 10.52 -4.64 12.45
N LEU A 192 9.79 -5.64 11.94
CA LEU A 192 8.86 -5.51 10.81
C LEU A 192 7.44 -5.16 11.25
N HIS A 193 7.12 -5.29 12.54
CA HIS A 193 5.77 -5.01 13.01
C HIS A 193 5.48 -3.51 12.97
N PRO A 194 4.28 -3.11 12.53
CA PRO A 194 3.91 -1.70 12.50
C PRO A 194 3.91 -1.10 13.90
N LEU A 195 4.20 0.20 13.96
CA LEU A 195 4.14 0.99 15.17
C LEU A 195 2.72 1.54 15.36
N ARG A 196 2.38 1.87 16.60
CA ARG A 196 1.12 2.53 16.95
C ARG A 196 1.45 3.89 17.55
N VAL A 197 1.17 4.96 16.82
CA VAL A 197 1.50 6.34 17.19
C VAL A 197 0.21 7.16 17.20
N GLU A 198 -0.13 7.78 18.33
CA GLU A 198 -1.38 8.55 18.50
C GLU A 198 -2.66 7.79 18.03
N GLY A 199 -2.68 6.47 18.21
CA GLY A 199 -3.79 5.60 17.81
C GLY A 199 -3.79 5.20 16.33
N VAL A 200 -2.94 5.80 15.50
CA VAL A 200 -2.73 5.48 14.09
C VAL A 200 -1.66 4.39 13.95
N GLU A 201 -1.91 3.42 13.09
CA GLU A 201 -0.93 2.40 12.75
C GLU A 201 -0.04 2.90 11.61
N VAL A 202 1.28 2.89 11.82
CA VAL A 202 2.29 3.39 10.87
C VAL A 202 3.36 2.32 10.65
N PRO A 203 4.03 2.27 9.49
CA PRO A 203 5.08 1.27 9.26
C PRO A 203 6.27 1.51 10.20
N SER A 204 6.89 0.42 10.67
CA SER A 204 8.21 0.52 11.29
C SER A 204 9.24 0.95 10.25
N TYR A 205 10.36 1.53 10.72
CA TYR A 205 11.47 1.90 9.85
C TYR A 205 11.90 0.74 8.94
N THR A 206 12.12 -0.45 9.52
CA THR A 206 12.59 -1.62 8.75
C THR A 206 11.58 -2.03 7.67
N ALA A 207 10.29 -2.04 8.00
CA ALA A 207 9.25 -2.40 7.03
C ALA A 207 9.15 -1.36 5.91
N TRP A 208 9.19 -0.08 6.26
CA TRP A 208 9.19 1.04 5.31
C TRP A 208 10.42 1.01 4.39
N TRP A 209 11.61 0.80 4.94
CA TRP A 209 12.85 0.79 4.17
C TRP A 209 12.79 -0.33 3.12
N LEU A 210 12.43 -1.54 3.56
CA LEU A 210 12.32 -2.70 2.67
C LEU A 210 11.22 -2.51 1.62
N ALA A 211 10.09 -1.88 1.97
CA ALA A 211 9.00 -1.58 1.05
C ALA A 211 9.43 -0.67 -0.11
N ASN A 212 10.37 0.24 0.15
CA ASN A 212 10.83 1.25 -0.79
C ASN A 212 12.07 0.85 -1.61
N HIS A 213 12.67 -0.31 -1.33
CA HIS A 213 13.91 -0.80 -1.96
C HIS A 213 13.68 -2.09 -2.77
N PRO A 214 14.51 -2.35 -3.82
CA PRO A 214 14.32 -3.47 -4.74
C PRO A 214 14.76 -4.83 -4.15
N VAL A 215 14.18 -5.22 -3.02
CA VAL A 215 14.60 -6.37 -2.21
C VAL A 215 13.97 -7.71 -2.63
N LEU A 216 13.04 -7.71 -3.59
CA LEU A 216 12.38 -8.92 -4.10
C LEU A 216 12.66 -9.07 -5.60
N ASP A 217 13.66 -9.87 -5.95
CA ASP A 217 14.10 -10.11 -7.33
C ASP A 217 14.34 -8.80 -8.13
N GLY A 218 14.90 -7.78 -7.45
CA GLY A 218 15.16 -6.47 -8.04
C GLY A 218 13.94 -5.55 -8.16
N ARG A 219 12.82 -5.91 -7.51
CA ARG A 219 11.59 -5.10 -7.42
C ARG A 219 11.27 -4.71 -5.99
N LYS A 220 10.58 -3.57 -5.86
CA LYS A 220 10.10 -3.08 -4.58
C LYS A 220 8.87 -3.89 -4.14
N PRO A 221 8.73 -4.25 -2.86
CA PRO A 221 7.52 -4.89 -2.35
C PRO A 221 6.22 -4.14 -2.69
N LEU A 222 6.23 -2.80 -2.68
CA LEU A 222 5.06 -1.97 -3.02
C LEU A 222 4.59 -2.13 -4.47
N GLU A 223 5.46 -2.60 -5.38
CA GLU A 223 5.14 -2.86 -6.80
C GLU A 223 4.56 -4.26 -7.04
N LEU A 224 4.40 -5.04 -5.97
CA LEU A 224 4.07 -6.45 -6.03
C LEU A 224 2.76 -6.73 -5.31
N ARG A 225 2.10 -7.82 -5.72
CA ARG A 225 0.98 -8.43 -5.00
C ARG A 225 1.33 -9.86 -4.60
N LEU A 226 0.65 -10.38 -3.58
CA LEU A 226 0.82 -11.79 -3.21
C LEU A 226 0.34 -12.72 -4.34
N PRO A 227 0.99 -13.88 -4.54
CA PRO A 227 0.43 -14.92 -5.40
C PRO A 227 -0.96 -15.34 -4.93
N GLY A 228 -1.97 -15.22 -5.79
CA GLY A 228 -3.36 -15.53 -5.43
C GLY A 228 -4.07 -14.43 -4.62
N ALA A 229 -3.50 -13.23 -4.55
CA ALA A 229 -4.16 -12.01 -4.10
C ALA A 229 -5.46 -11.74 -4.89
N ASP A 230 -6.20 -10.72 -4.44
CA ASP A 230 -7.46 -10.27 -5.04
C ASP A 230 -7.36 -10.20 -6.58
N PRO A 231 -8.25 -10.90 -7.32
CA PRO A 231 -8.25 -10.89 -8.78
C PRO A 231 -8.36 -9.50 -9.40
N LEU A 232 -8.91 -8.50 -8.69
CA LEU A 232 -8.99 -7.12 -9.18
C LEU A 232 -7.62 -6.43 -9.27
N LEU A 233 -6.61 -6.93 -8.55
CA LEU A 233 -5.22 -6.44 -8.61
C LEU A 233 -4.40 -7.11 -9.72
N GLN A 234 -4.94 -8.14 -10.38
CA GLN A 234 -4.26 -8.84 -11.47
C GLN A 234 -3.97 -7.85 -12.62
N GLY A 235 -2.72 -7.85 -13.09
CA GLY A 235 -2.29 -7.00 -14.20
C GLY A 235 -1.91 -5.58 -13.77
N LEU A 236 -2.50 -5.07 -12.68
CA LEU A 236 -2.07 -3.81 -12.04
C LEU A 236 -0.72 -3.98 -11.33
N TYR A 237 -0.50 -5.15 -10.71
CA TYR A 237 0.74 -5.49 -10.02
C TYR A 237 1.34 -6.79 -10.55
N THR A 238 2.66 -6.93 -10.40
CA THR A 238 3.37 -8.19 -10.65
C THR A 238 3.27 -9.10 -9.42
N ASP A 239 3.30 -10.41 -9.61
CA ASP A 239 3.31 -11.36 -8.50
C ASP A 239 4.65 -11.33 -7.75
N ALA A 240 4.58 -11.31 -6.43
CA ALA A 240 5.74 -11.53 -5.58
C ALA A 240 6.27 -12.97 -5.74
N PRO A 241 7.57 -13.22 -5.46
CA PRO A 241 8.13 -14.55 -5.54
C PRO A 241 7.39 -15.55 -4.63
N ALA A 242 7.11 -16.73 -5.17
CA ALA A 242 6.39 -17.78 -4.43
C ALA A 242 7.27 -18.43 -3.35
N GLY A 243 6.64 -18.96 -2.30
CA GLY A 243 7.32 -19.71 -1.24
C GLY A 243 7.95 -18.86 -0.14
N LEU A 244 7.77 -17.54 -0.19
CA LEU A 244 8.11 -16.61 0.88
C LEU A 244 6.98 -16.54 1.91
N ASP A 245 7.31 -16.04 3.10
CA ASP A 245 6.34 -15.82 4.18
C ASP A 245 5.37 -14.68 3.81
N GLU A 246 4.14 -15.04 3.42
CA GLU A 246 3.09 -14.10 3.02
C GLU A 246 2.77 -13.06 4.08
N ALA A 247 2.82 -13.43 5.37
CA ALA A 247 2.57 -12.48 6.46
C ALA A 247 3.71 -11.47 6.58
N ALA A 248 4.95 -11.89 6.32
CA ALA A 248 6.06 -10.95 6.22
C ALA A 248 5.96 -10.06 4.98
N LEU A 249 5.68 -10.63 3.82
CA LEU A 249 5.48 -9.85 2.59
C LEU A 249 4.39 -8.78 2.75
N SER A 250 3.30 -9.09 3.44
CA SER A 250 2.27 -8.10 3.75
C SER A 250 2.78 -6.97 4.65
N MET A 251 3.64 -7.24 5.64
CA MET A 251 4.29 -6.20 6.46
C MET A 251 5.24 -5.31 5.64
N LEU A 252 5.85 -5.87 4.59
CA LEU A 252 6.67 -5.12 3.62
C LEU A 252 5.83 -4.31 2.62
N GLY A 253 4.50 -4.39 2.69
CA GLY A 253 3.61 -3.68 1.78
C GLY A 253 3.27 -4.43 0.49
N VAL A 254 3.59 -5.72 0.33
CA VAL A 254 3.09 -6.48 -0.83
C VAL A 254 1.56 -6.51 -0.79
N ARG A 255 0.92 -6.12 -1.90
CA ARG A 255 -0.54 -5.93 -1.97
C ARG A 255 -1.30 -7.26 -1.83
N THR A 256 -2.36 -7.23 -1.04
CA THR A 256 -3.19 -8.41 -0.69
C THR A 256 -4.57 -8.31 -1.33
N THR A 257 -5.32 -7.25 -1.00
CA THR A 257 -6.69 -7.02 -1.43
C THR A 257 -6.90 -5.59 -1.89
N LEU A 258 -7.86 -5.38 -2.79
CA LEU A 258 -8.23 -4.03 -3.19
C LEU A 258 -8.78 -3.21 -2.01
N ALA A 259 -9.50 -3.85 -1.08
CA ALA A 259 -10.03 -3.19 0.10
C ALA A 259 -8.93 -2.67 1.02
N ASP A 260 -7.89 -3.48 1.28
CA ASP A 260 -6.74 -3.06 2.09
C ASP A 260 -5.97 -1.92 1.42
N LEU A 261 -5.78 -2.00 0.09
CA LEU A 261 -5.17 -0.93 -0.70
C LEU A 261 -5.95 0.39 -0.53
N LEU A 262 -7.27 0.38 -0.75
CA LEU A 262 -8.10 1.58 -0.63
C LEU A 262 -8.23 2.09 0.81
N ALA A 263 -8.05 1.23 1.81
CA ALA A 263 -8.03 1.62 3.23
C ALA A 263 -6.70 2.28 3.63
N GLY A 264 -5.59 1.95 2.95
CA GLY A 264 -4.28 2.54 3.18
C GLY A 264 -4.23 4.03 2.83
N HIS A 265 -3.31 4.76 3.47
CA HIS A 265 -2.99 6.13 3.08
C HIS A 265 -2.30 6.14 1.69
N GLY A 266 -2.68 7.06 0.81
CA GLY A 266 -2.21 7.13 -0.58
C GLY A 266 -2.65 5.98 -1.50
N GLY A 267 -3.24 4.90 -0.97
CA GLY A 267 -3.61 3.73 -1.75
C GLY A 267 -4.69 3.96 -2.84
N PRO A 268 -5.72 4.79 -2.61
CA PRO A 268 -6.62 5.19 -3.69
C PRO A 268 -5.92 5.97 -4.82
N GLU A 269 -4.97 6.83 -4.50
CA GLU A 269 -4.18 7.59 -5.49
C GLU A 269 -3.26 6.67 -6.27
N GLU A 270 -2.58 5.75 -5.60
CA GLU A 270 -1.78 4.69 -6.24
C GLU A 270 -2.61 3.87 -7.23
N LEU A 271 -3.84 3.49 -6.86
CA LEU A 271 -4.73 2.78 -7.77
C LEU A 271 -5.11 3.64 -8.99
N LEU A 272 -5.42 4.93 -8.77
CA LEU A 272 -5.74 5.85 -9.85
C LEU A 272 -4.55 6.04 -10.81
N ASP A 273 -3.33 6.12 -10.28
CA ASP A 273 -2.09 6.22 -11.07
C ASP A 273 -1.86 4.96 -11.91
N LEU A 274 -2.03 3.77 -11.32
CA LEU A 274 -1.95 2.50 -12.07
C LEU A 274 -3.05 2.42 -13.14
N MET A 275 -4.26 2.88 -12.83
CA MET A 275 -5.33 2.97 -13.81
C MET A 275 -4.98 3.98 -14.92
N ALA A 276 -4.22 5.04 -14.63
CA ALA A 276 -3.78 6.04 -15.61
C ALA A 276 -2.56 5.61 -16.46
N ASP A 277 -1.90 4.48 -16.15
CA ASP A 277 -0.76 3.96 -16.93
C ASP A 277 -1.21 3.22 -18.19
N ASP A 278 -0.96 3.80 -19.37
CA ASP A 278 -1.39 3.23 -20.66
C ASP A 278 -0.75 1.89 -21.02
N SER A 279 0.34 1.50 -20.36
CA SER A 279 1.00 0.21 -20.52
C SER A 279 0.29 -0.93 -19.79
N ILE A 280 -0.58 -0.60 -18.83
CA ILE A 280 -1.35 -1.57 -18.05
C ILE A 280 -2.66 -1.90 -18.79
N GLU A 281 -2.88 -3.18 -19.07
CA GLU A 281 -4.14 -3.66 -19.64
C GLU A 281 -5.16 -3.91 -18.53
N VAL A 282 -6.33 -3.28 -18.64
CA VAL A 282 -7.47 -3.46 -17.72
C VAL A 282 -8.68 -3.79 -18.57
N ASP A 283 -9.33 -4.92 -18.29
CA ASP A 283 -10.53 -5.31 -19.03
C ASP A 283 -11.79 -4.55 -18.56
N ARG A 284 -12.90 -4.69 -19.30
CA ARG A 284 -14.13 -3.95 -19.02
C ARG A 284 -14.80 -4.34 -17.69
N ALA A 285 -14.69 -5.60 -17.29
CA ALA A 285 -15.29 -6.07 -16.03
C ALA A 285 -14.47 -5.58 -14.84
N GLN A 286 -13.14 -5.67 -14.93
CA GLN A 286 -12.20 -5.15 -13.95
C GLN A 286 -12.35 -3.63 -13.82
N LEU A 287 -12.32 -2.87 -14.92
CA LEU A 287 -12.48 -1.41 -14.90
C LEU A 287 -13.76 -0.98 -14.18
N ARG A 288 -14.89 -1.64 -14.47
CA ARG A 288 -16.16 -1.38 -13.79
C ARG A 288 -16.07 -1.68 -12.29
N ALA A 289 -15.43 -2.79 -11.91
CA ALA A 289 -15.29 -3.16 -10.50
C ALA A 289 -14.37 -2.19 -9.73
N LEU A 290 -13.29 -1.72 -10.35
CA LEU A 290 -12.40 -0.70 -9.78
C LEU A 290 -13.14 0.62 -9.57
N TRP A 291 -13.92 1.08 -10.55
CA TRP A 291 -14.74 2.29 -10.37
C TRP A 291 -15.80 2.13 -9.28
N ILE A 292 -16.43 0.96 -9.15
CA ILE A 292 -17.36 0.68 -8.04
C ILE A 292 -16.64 0.77 -6.69
N ALA A 293 -15.43 0.23 -6.58
CA ALA A 293 -14.67 0.25 -5.34
C ALA A 293 -14.21 1.68 -4.97
N LEU A 294 -13.73 2.45 -5.94
CA LEU A 294 -13.32 3.84 -5.76
C LEU A 294 -14.50 4.74 -5.35
N ALA A 295 -15.71 4.50 -5.87
CA ALA A 295 -16.90 5.24 -5.48
C ALA A 295 -17.25 5.16 -3.97
N ALA A 296 -16.66 4.21 -3.23
CA ALA A 296 -16.82 4.08 -1.78
C ALA A 296 -15.74 4.82 -0.97
N VAL A 297 -14.74 5.43 -1.64
CA VAL A 297 -13.67 6.20 -1.00
C VAL A 297 -14.16 7.61 -0.71
N ASP A 298 -13.81 8.14 0.46
CA ASP A 298 -14.05 9.53 0.83
C ASP A 298 -13.24 10.46 -0.10
N PRO A 299 -13.88 11.40 -0.84
CA PRO A 299 -13.19 12.37 -1.70
C PRO A 299 -12.09 13.17 -1.00
N ALA A 300 -12.20 13.40 0.31
CA ALA A 300 -11.16 14.12 1.06
C ALA A 300 -9.83 13.35 1.19
N ARG A 301 -9.82 12.04 0.89
CA ARG A 301 -8.62 11.17 0.95
C ARG A 301 -7.87 11.07 -0.38
N VAL A 302 -8.35 11.75 -1.43
CA VAL A 302 -7.85 11.57 -2.80
C VAL A 302 -7.71 12.92 -3.46
N GLN A 303 -6.53 13.20 -4.02
CA GLN A 303 -6.39 14.30 -4.97
C GLN A 303 -6.97 13.88 -6.33
N PRO A 304 -7.85 14.69 -6.93
CA PRO A 304 -8.41 14.38 -8.25
C PRO A 304 -7.30 14.13 -9.30
N PRO A 305 -7.39 13.04 -10.07
CA PRO A 305 -6.31 12.64 -10.97
C PRO A 305 -6.32 13.48 -12.25
N ALA A 306 -5.13 13.76 -12.80
CA ALA A 306 -5.03 14.47 -14.08
C ALA A 306 -5.50 13.63 -15.29
N ARG A 307 -5.54 12.30 -15.13
CA ARG A 307 -5.90 11.34 -16.18
C ARG A 307 -6.74 10.22 -15.60
N VAL A 308 -7.68 9.72 -16.40
CA VAL A 308 -8.59 8.63 -16.00
C VAL A 308 -8.68 7.56 -17.07
N ARG A 309 -8.91 6.32 -16.65
CA ARG A 309 -9.23 5.22 -17.57
C ARG A 309 -10.72 5.16 -17.87
N ALA A 310 -11.07 5.40 -19.11
CA ALA A 310 -12.44 5.59 -19.55
C ALA A 310 -12.77 4.70 -20.76
N VAL A 311 -14.04 4.67 -21.15
CA VAL A 311 -14.51 3.99 -22.36
C VAL A 311 -14.82 5.02 -23.43
N LEU A 312 -14.18 4.92 -24.61
CA LEU A 312 -14.45 5.78 -25.76
C LEU A 312 -14.71 4.90 -26.99
N GLY A 313 -15.86 5.07 -27.65
CA GLY A 313 -16.18 4.30 -28.85
C GLY A 313 -16.28 2.78 -28.65
N GLY A 314 -16.33 2.30 -27.40
CA GLY A 314 -16.31 0.88 -27.04
C GLY A 314 -14.95 0.37 -26.56
N ASP A 315 -13.88 1.11 -26.85
CA ASP A 315 -12.52 0.80 -26.44
C ASP A 315 -12.20 1.40 -25.06
N ILE A 316 -11.29 0.78 -24.34
CA ILE A 316 -10.76 1.30 -23.07
C ILE A 316 -9.56 2.18 -23.38
N VAL A 317 -9.60 3.43 -22.92
CA VAL A 317 -8.58 4.44 -23.18
C VAL A 317 -8.18 5.13 -21.88
N VAL A 318 -6.94 5.63 -21.80
CA VAL A 318 -6.56 6.61 -20.79
C VAL A 318 -6.69 8.01 -21.40
N ALA A 319 -7.51 8.86 -20.80
CA ALA A 319 -7.74 10.23 -21.27
C ALA A 319 -7.40 11.27 -20.20
N ALA A 320 -7.27 12.53 -20.60
CA ALA A 320 -7.21 13.65 -19.66
C ALA A 320 -8.55 13.75 -18.91
N ALA A 321 -8.49 14.08 -17.62
CA ALA A 321 -9.68 14.23 -16.79
C ALA A 321 -10.64 15.29 -17.35
N ASP A 322 -10.11 16.44 -17.80
CA ASP A 322 -10.88 17.55 -18.40
C ASP A 322 -11.74 17.15 -19.62
N ASP A 323 -11.39 16.06 -20.30
CA ASP A 323 -12.14 15.56 -21.47
C ASP A 323 -13.20 14.51 -21.08
N ALA A 324 -13.05 13.90 -19.90
CA ALA A 324 -13.85 12.78 -19.45
C ALA A 324 -15.18 13.22 -18.79
N VAL A 325 -16.13 12.29 -18.72
CA VAL A 325 -17.46 12.53 -18.15
C VAL A 325 -17.94 11.29 -17.41
N VAL A 326 -18.58 11.49 -16.25
CA VAL A 326 -19.26 10.42 -15.52
C VAL A 326 -20.71 10.36 -15.99
N VAL A 327 -21.19 9.17 -16.34
CA VAL A 327 -22.56 8.99 -16.86
C VAL A 327 -23.50 8.54 -15.73
N GLU A 328 -24.32 9.47 -15.24
CA GLU A 328 -25.29 9.27 -14.16
C GLU A 328 -26.64 8.71 -14.60
N ALA A 329 -26.94 8.74 -15.89
CA ALA A 329 -28.18 8.17 -16.40
C ALA A 329 -27.99 7.56 -17.80
N PRO A 330 -28.53 6.37 -18.06
CA PRO A 330 -28.32 5.69 -19.33
C PRO A 330 -29.04 6.35 -20.52
N ASP A 331 -30.00 7.25 -20.31
CA ASP A 331 -30.60 8.04 -21.39
C ASP A 331 -29.71 9.20 -21.86
N LEU A 332 -28.89 9.75 -20.97
CA LEU A 332 -27.91 10.79 -21.27
C LEU A 332 -26.69 10.25 -22.01
N LEU A 333 -26.39 8.95 -21.89
CA LEU A 333 -25.26 8.29 -22.54
C LEU A 333 -25.14 8.63 -24.03
N GLN A 334 -26.27 8.68 -24.75
CA GLN A 334 -26.32 8.94 -26.20
C GLN A 334 -25.83 10.34 -26.59
N LEU A 335 -25.83 11.28 -25.65
CA LEU A 335 -25.47 12.68 -25.86
C LEU A 335 -23.98 12.94 -25.67
N VAL A 336 -23.26 12.03 -25.01
CA VAL A 336 -21.87 12.21 -24.60
C VAL A 336 -20.92 11.13 -25.15
N THR A 337 -21.38 10.30 -26.10
CA THR A 337 -20.59 9.16 -26.64
C THR A 337 -19.30 9.55 -27.38
N ASP A 338 -19.15 10.82 -27.73
CA ASP A 338 -17.94 11.39 -28.35
C ASP A 338 -16.83 11.71 -27.31
N ARG A 339 -17.12 11.51 -26.02
CA ARG A 339 -16.19 11.75 -24.91
C ARG A 339 -15.75 10.43 -24.25
N PRO A 340 -14.58 10.42 -23.59
CA PRO A 340 -14.19 9.34 -22.68
C PRO A 340 -15.18 9.21 -21.52
N LEU A 341 -15.78 8.03 -21.36
CA LEU A 341 -16.82 7.77 -20.37
C LEU A 341 -16.29 7.01 -19.15
N VAL A 342 -16.46 7.57 -17.96
CA VAL A 342 -16.33 6.84 -16.69
C VAL A 342 -17.69 6.20 -16.39
N LEU A 343 -17.71 4.86 -16.37
CA LEU A 343 -18.95 4.07 -16.32
C LEU A 343 -19.01 3.22 -15.05
N ALA A 344 -19.98 3.54 -14.20
CA ALA A 344 -20.33 2.80 -12.98
C ALA A 344 -21.86 2.63 -12.90
N PRO A 345 -22.38 1.84 -11.94
CA PRO A 345 -23.79 1.92 -11.55
C PRO A 345 -24.22 3.38 -11.33
N TYR A 346 -25.40 3.75 -11.82
CA TYR A 346 -25.85 5.15 -11.87
C TYR A 346 -26.00 5.78 -10.48
N ASP A 347 -26.28 4.98 -9.47
CA ASP A 347 -26.36 5.36 -8.05
C ASP A 347 -25.00 5.70 -7.43
N LEU A 348 -23.89 5.39 -8.13
CA LEU A 348 -22.53 5.73 -7.74
C LEU A 348 -21.93 6.88 -8.55
N ALA A 349 -22.66 7.41 -9.54
CA ALA A 349 -22.13 8.41 -10.46
C ALA A 349 -21.79 9.74 -9.76
N GLU A 350 -22.64 10.21 -8.84
CA GLU A 350 -22.37 11.43 -8.06
C GLU A 350 -21.10 11.27 -7.20
N ALA A 351 -20.95 10.13 -6.52
CA ALA A 351 -19.76 9.87 -5.70
C ALA A 351 -18.47 9.83 -6.54
N LEU A 352 -18.51 9.24 -7.75
CA LEU A 352 -17.36 9.24 -8.66
C LEU A 352 -17.07 10.61 -9.26
N SER A 353 -18.11 11.38 -9.58
CA SER A 353 -17.96 12.75 -10.06
C SER A 353 -17.26 13.63 -9.01
N GLU A 354 -17.68 13.52 -7.75
CA GLU A 354 -17.05 14.23 -6.63
C GLU A 354 -15.61 13.77 -6.38
N LEU A 355 -15.37 12.45 -6.33
CA LEU A 355 -14.03 11.87 -6.10
C LEU A 355 -13.02 12.26 -7.19
N LEU A 356 -13.44 12.26 -8.46
CA LEU A 356 -12.56 12.47 -9.61
C LEU A 356 -12.56 13.92 -10.11
N ASP A 357 -13.37 14.80 -9.52
CA ASP A 357 -13.64 16.17 -10.00
C ASP A 357 -14.03 16.20 -11.49
N LEU A 358 -14.94 15.31 -11.88
CA LEU A 358 -15.42 15.17 -13.27
C LEU A 358 -16.87 15.64 -13.40
N PRO A 359 -17.24 16.27 -14.53
CA PRO A 359 -18.63 16.64 -14.77
C PRO A 359 -19.52 15.41 -14.94
N LEU A 360 -20.77 15.53 -14.48
CA LEU A 360 -21.85 14.61 -14.86
C LEU A 360 -22.31 14.88 -16.30
N ALA A 361 -22.90 13.88 -16.96
CA ALA A 361 -23.37 14.03 -18.33
C ALA A 361 -24.46 15.11 -18.46
N GLY A 362 -25.33 15.22 -17.45
CA GLY A 362 -26.38 16.25 -17.38
C GLY A 362 -25.88 17.68 -17.22
N GLU A 363 -24.64 17.87 -16.78
CA GLU A 363 -24.00 19.20 -16.74
C GLU A 363 -23.50 19.64 -18.11
N LEU A 364 -23.15 18.66 -18.96
CA LEU A 364 -22.69 18.91 -20.33
C LEU A 364 -23.83 19.00 -21.34
N ALA A 365 -24.94 18.30 -21.09
CA ALA A 365 -26.12 18.27 -21.93
C ALA A 365 -27.39 18.40 -21.10
N ALA A 366 -28.21 19.43 -21.38
CA ALA A 366 -29.47 19.67 -20.68
C ALA A 366 -30.47 18.51 -20.89
N GLY A 367 -30.33 17.79 -22.01
CA GLY A 367 -31.16 16.65 -22.35
C GLY A 367 -32.60 17.04 -22.65
N GLU A 368 -32.83 18.24 -23.19
CA GLU A 368 -34.15 18.78 -23.52
C GLU A 368 -34.70 18.12 -24.79
N VAL A 369 -35.96 17.69 -24.75
CA VAL A 369 -36.63 17.16 -25.93
C VAL A 369 -37.08 18.30 -26.84
N THR A 370 -36.47 18.41 -28.02
CA THR A 370 -36.71 19.51 -28.98
C THR A 370 -37.60 19.11 -30.16
N SER A 371 -37.87 17.81 -30.33
CA SER A 371 -38.83 17.29 -31.31
C SER A 371 -40.26 17.20 -30.75
N GLN A 372 -41.25 17.22 -31.64
CA GLN A 372 -42.64 16.96 -31.28
C GLN A 372 -42.96 15.47 -31.46
N GLY A 373 -43.67 14.89 -30.49
CA GLY A 373 -44.13 13.51 -30.54
C GLY A 373 -45.61 13.37 -30.19
N GLU A 374 -46.16 12.18 -30.39
CA GLU A 374 -47.55 11.84 -30.12
C GLU A 374 -47.66 10.96 -28.87
N VAL A 375 -48.62 11.29 -27.99
CA VAL A 375 -48.89 10.45 -26.81
C VAL A 375 -49.53 9.13 -27.24
N ARG A 376 -48.98 8.02 -26.75
CA ARG A 376 -49.43 6.64 -27.01
C ARG A 376 -49.64 5.90 -25.69
N ALA A 377 -50.54 4.92 -25.70
CA ALA A 377 -50.72 4.01 -24.57
C ALA A 377 -49.61 2.94 -24.54
N VAL A 378 -49.08 2.65 -23.36
CA VAL A 378 -48.14 1.52 -23.19
C VAL A 378 -48.90 0.20 -23.42
N PRO A 379 -48.38 -0.72 -24.26
CA PRO A 379 -49.04 -2.01 -24.48
C PRO A 379 -49.25 -2.78 -23.17
N PRO A 380 -50.45 -3.33 -22.91
CA PRO A 380 -50.78 -3.94 -21.63
C PRO A 380 -49.88 -5.13 -21.28
N GLN A 381 -49.33 -5.82 -22.28
CA GLN A 381 -48.40 -6.94 -22.11
C GLN A 381 -47.11 -6.51 -21.41
N VAL A 382 -46.66 -5.26 -21.54
CA VAL A 382 -45.46 -4.78 -20.85
C VAL A 382 -45.60 -4.91 -19.33
N ARG A 383 -46.83 -4.80 -18.80
CA ARG A 383 -47.10 -4.90 -17.36
C ARG A 383 -46.81 -6.28 -16.77
N SER A 384 -46.63 -7.32 -17.60
CA SER A 384 -46.20 -8.63 -17.11
C SER A 384 -44.73 -8.63 -16.65
N LEU A 385 -43.88 -7.79 -17.26
CA LEU A 385 -42.47 -7.62 -16.88
C LEU A 385 -42.27 -6.36 -16.04
N LEU A 386 -42.99 -5.29 -16.34
CA LEU A 386 -42.89 -4.00 -15.67
C LEU A 386 -44.25 -3.60 -15.07
N PRO A 387 -44.67 -4.15 -13.91
CA PRO A 387 -46.00 -3.88 -13.33
C PRO A 387 -46.28 -2.40 -13.08
N ALA A 388 -45.23 -1.64 -12.74
CA ALA A 388 -45.27 -0.21 -12.47
C ALA A 388 -45.09 0.68 -13.73
N ALA A 389 -45.13 0.11 -14.94
CA ALA A 389 -44.97 0.89 -16.17
C ALA A 389 -46.01 2.02 -16.26
N PRO A 390 -45.61 3.21 -16.76
CA PRO A 390 -46.52 4.33 -16.94
C PRO A 390 -47.66 3.96 -17.90
N GLU A 391 -48.79 4.66 -17.81
CA GLU A 391 -49.93 4.41 -18.70
C GLU A 391 -49.65 4.84 -20.14
N THR A 392 -48.82 5.87 -20.31
CA THR A 392 -48.54 6.48 -21.61
C THR A 392 -47.05 6.77 -21.79
N TYR A 393 -46.66 6.95 -23.05
CA TYR A 393 -45.35 7.42 -23.48
C TYR A 393 -45.53 8.36 -24.67
N VAL A 394 -44.49 9.10 -25.05
CA VAL A 394 -44.48 10.01 -26.20
C VAL A 394 -43.66 9.38 -27.32
N GLU A 395 -44.32 9.01 -28.40
CA GLU A 395 -43.72 8.42 -29.60
C GLU A 395 -43.27 9.52 -30.56
N HIS A 396 -42.02 9.45 -31.04
CA HIS A 396 -41.46 10.37 -32.03
C HIS A 396 -41.10 9.60 -33.29
N GLU A 397 -41.41 10.15 -34.46
CA GLU A 397 -40.87 9.64 -35.73
C GLU A 397 -39.33 9.76 -35.74
N LYS A 398 -38.82 10.91 -35.27
CA LYS A 398 -37.41 11.15 -34.99
C LYS A 398 -37.30 11.95 -33.70
N LEU A 399 -36.83 11.30 -32.64
CA LEU A 399 -36.59 11.97 -31.36
C LEU A 399 -35.31 12.83 -31.46
N LEU A 400 -35.42 14.11 -31.11
CA LEU A 400 -34.31 15.05 -30.98
C LEU A 400 -34.18 15.50 -29.53
N VAL A 401 -33.00 15.31 -28.95
CA VAL A 401 -32.64 15.72 -27.59
C VAL A 401 -31.43 16.66 -27.71
N ASP A 402 -31.57 17.92 -27.28
CA ASP A 402 -30.61 18.99 -27.56
C ASP A 402 -30.21 19.09 -29.05
N GLY A 403 -31.15 18.78 -29.94
CA GLY A 403 -30.92 18.72 -31.39
C GLY A 403 -30.20 17.46 -31.89
N VAL A 404 -29.72 16.58 -31.01
CA VAL A 404 -29.09 15.29 -31.33
C VAL A 404 -30.16 14.21 -31.52
N ALA A 405 -30.00 13.35 -32.52
CA ALA A 405 -30.91 12.25 -32.74
C ALA A 405 -30.69 11.14 -31.70
N CYS A 406 -31.71 10.87 -30.88
CA CYS A 406 -31.68 9.86 -29.83
C CYS A 406 -32.73 8.78 -30.07
N THR A 407 -32.55 7.61 -29.44
CA THR A 407 -33.56 6.53 -29.50
C THR A 407 -34.58 6.64 -28.37
N TRP A 408 -34.19 7.20 -27.23
CA TRP A 408 -35.06 7.41 -26.06
C TRP A 408 -34.52 8.49 -25.13
N ARG A 409 -35.40 9.04 -24.28
CA ARG A 409 -35.12 9.96 -23.18
C ARG A 409 -36.23 9.89 -22.14
N PHE A 410 -35.90 9.92 -20.85
CA PHE A 410 -36.88 10.17 -19.79
C PHE A 410 -36.78 11.64 -19.37
N PHE A 411 -37.80 12.44 -19.71
CA PHE A 411 -37.79 13.89 -19.50
C PHE A 411 -39.14 14.35 -18.97
N GLU A 412 -39.13 15.24 -17.98
CA GLU A 412 -40.33 15.77 -17.32
C GLU A 412 -41.37 14.68 -16.91
N GLY A 413 -40.87 13.53 -16.46
CA GLY A 413 -41.71 12.41 -16.00
C GLY A 413 -42.35 11.58 -17.10
N ALA A 414 -41.99 11.80 -18.37
CA ALA A 414 -42.47 11.04 -19.51
C ALA A 414 -41.35 10.29 -20.23
N VAL A 415 -41.68 9.12 -20.77
CA VAL A 415 -40.80 8.39 -21.70
C VAL A 415 -41.00 8.96 -23.11
N HIS A 416 -39.95 9.55 -23.67
CA HIS A 416 -39.88 9.95 -25.07
C HIS A 416 -39.06 8.91 -25.82
N CYS A 417 -39.55 8.38 -26.93
CA CYS A 417 -38.80 7.37 -27.69
C CYS A 417 -39.13 7.34 -29.17
N THR A 418 -38.23 6.73 -29.93
CA THR A 418 -38.47 6.26 -31.29
C THR A 418 -38.12 4.78 -31.39
N GLY A 419 -38.98 4.01 -32.05
CA GLY A 419 -38.79 2.56 -32.22
C GLY A 419 -38.93 1.73 -30.94
N VAL A 420 -38.90 0.41 -31.12
CA VAL A 420 -39.15 -0.58 -30.05
C VAL A 420 -38.04 -0.56 -28.98
N ASP A 421 -36.78 -0.48 -29.41
CA ASP A 421 -35.64 -0.49 -28.49
C ASP A 421 -35.63 0.74 -27.58
N GLY A 422 -35.99 1.90 -28.11
CA GLY A 422 -36.12 3.13 -27.34
C GLY A 422 -37.24 3.05 -26.31
N LEU A 423 -38.41 2.55 -26.71
CA LEU A 423 -39.54 2.34 -25.82
C LEU A 423 -39.19 1.39 -24.67
N ALA A 424 -38.54 0.26 -24.99
CA ALA A 424 -38.14 -0.73 -23.99
C ALA A 424 -37.19 -0.15 -22.93
N ARG A 425 -36.16 0.58 -23.37
CA ARG A 425 -35.20 1.25 -22.48
C ARG A 425 -35.86 2.31 -21.61
N GLY A 426 -36.71 3.14 -22.21
CA GLY A 426 -37.43 4.20 -21.50
C GLY A 426 -38.38 3.66 -20.43
N LEU A 427 -39.16 2.61 -20.74
CA LEU A 427 -40.07 2.00 -19.77
C LEU A 427 -39.30 1.29 -18.65
N ALA A 428 -38.23 0.56 -18.97
CA ALA A 428 -37.39 -0.09 -17.96
C ALA A 428 -36.77 0.94 -17.00
N TRP A 429 -36.24 2.04 -17.53
CA TRP A 429 -35.71 3.13 -16.72
C TRP A 429 -36.77 3.81 -15.85
N ALA A 430 -37.92 4.16 -16.43
CA ALA A 430 -39.02 4.81 -15.70
C ALA A 430 -39.58 3.98 -14.53
N THR A 431 -39.33 2.66 -14.52
CA THR A 431 -39.77 1.75 -13.45
C THR A 431 -38.65 1.32 -12.50
N GLY A 432 -37.42 1.82 -12.69
CA GLY A 432 -36.25 1.39 -11.91
C GLY A 432 -35.78 -0.04 -12.22
N GLN A 433 -36.30 -0.67 -13.28
CA GLN A 433 -35.99 -2.05 -13.67
C GLN A 433 -35.09 -2.09 -14.91
N TRP A 434 -33.96 -1.38 -14.85
CA TRP A 434 -33.05 -1.22 -16.01
C TRP A 434 -32.54 -2.54 -16.60
N ASN A 435 -32.40 -3.58 -15.78
CA ASN A 435 -31.93 -4.90 -16.22
C ASN A 435 -32.90 -5.58 -17.19
N ASP A 436 -34.19 -5.26 -17.13
CA ASP A 436 -35.23 -5.92 -17.95
C ASP A 436 -35.39 -5.31 -19.35
N ARG A 437 -34.67 -4.22 -19.66
CA ARG A 437 -34.80 -3.49 -20.94
C ARG A 437 -34.70 -4.38 -22.19
N LEU A 438 -33.89 -5.45 -22.14
CA LEU A 438 -33.71 -6.37 -23.26
C LEU A 438 -34.88 -7.36 -23.37
N ALA A 439 -35.39 -7.86 -22.24
CA ALA A 439 -36.58 -8.71 -22.19
C ALA A 439 -37.83 -7.93 -22.64
N VAL A 440 -37.96 -6.66 -22.21
CA VAL A 440 -39.02 -5.77 -22.65
C VAL A 440 -38.92 -5.50 -24.16
N ALA A 441 -37.72 -5.30 -24.70
CA ALA A 441 -37.53 -5.15 -26.14
C ALA A 441 -37.94 -6.41 -26.92
N ALA A 442 -37.60 -7.61 -26.42
CA ALA A 442 -38.03 -8.87 -27.02
C ALA A 442 -39.56 -9.02 -26.98
N LEU A 443 -40.18 -8.74 -25.84
CA LEU A 443 -41.64 -8.76 -25.65
C LEU A 443 -42.37 -7.78 -26.58
N LEU A 444 -41.83 -6.58 -26.78
CA LEU A 444 -42.42 -5.58 -27.69
C LEU A 444 -42.25 -5.96 -29.17
N ARG A 445 -41.22 -6.74 -29.54
CA ARG A 445 -41.03 -7.27 -30.90
C ARG A 445 -41.93 -8.46 -31.19
N ASP A 446 -42.08 -9.36 -30.22
CA ASP A 446 -42.90 -10.57 -30.33
C ASP A 446 -43.72 -10.81 -29.04
N PRO A 447 -44.94 -10.26 -28.97
CA PRO A 447 -45.83 -10.48 -27.83
C PRO A 447 -46.27 -11.94 -27.64
N GLU A 448 -46.08 -12.84 -28.62
CA GLU A 448 -46.40 -14.26 -28.44
C GLU A 448 -45.29 -15.00 -27.65
N ALA A 449 -44.09 -14.42 -27.58
CA ALA A 449 -42.96 -14.96 -26.81
C ALA A 449 -43.09 -14.73 -25.28
N VAL A 450 -44.06 -13.93 -24.82
CA VAL A 450 -44.24 -13.56 -23.39
C VAL A 450 -44.22 -14.77 -22.44
N PRO A 451 -44.98 -15.87 -22.69
CA PRO A 451 -45.00 -17.00 -21.75
C PRO A 451 -43.65 -17.69 -21.60
N LEU A 452 -42.85 -17.72 -22.68
CA LEU A 452 -41.52 -18.33 -22.67
C LEU A 452 -40.52 -17.43 -21.93
N LEU A 453 -40.52 -16.12 -22.21
CA LEU A 453 -39.64 -15.16 -21.53
C LEU A 453 -39.89 -15.10 -20.01
N LEU A 454 -41.15 -15.17 -19.59
CA LEU A 454 -41.51 -15.27 -18.17
C LEU A 454 -41.01 -16.58 -17.55
N ALA A 455 -41.15 -17.70 -18.25
CA ALA A 455 -40.64 -18.98 -17.78
C ALA A 455 -39.10 -19.01 -17.70
N GLU A 456 -38.37 -18.32 -18.59
CA GLU A 456 -36.92 -18.16 -18.51
C GLU A 456 -36.50 -17.27 -17.32
N ALA A 457 -37.24 -16.19 -17.06
CA ALA A 457 -37.01 -15.31 -15.90
C ALA A 457 -37.25 -16.03 -14.56
N ASP A 458 -38.22 -16.94 -14.47
CA ASP A 458 -38.45 -17.76 -13.27
C ASP A 458 -37.28 -18.73 -12.94
N LEU A 459 -36.33 -18.93 -13.86
CA LEU A 459 -35.17 -19.81 -13.69
C LEU A 459 -33.89 -19.06 -13.28
N SER A 460 -33.85 -17.74 -13.44
CA SER A 460 -32.72 -16.87 -13.07
C SER A 460 -32.88 -16.32 -11.66
#